data_AF-A0A4Y8M5D5-F1
#
_entry.id   AF-A0A4Y8M5D5-F1
#
_cell.length_a   1.000
_cell.length_b   1.000
_cell.length_c   1.000
_cell.angle_alpha   90.00
_cell.angle_beta   90.00
_cell.angle_gamma   90.00
#
_symmetry.space_group_name_H-M   'P 1'
#
loop_
_entity.id
_entity.type
_entity.pdbx_description
1 polymer ?
#
loop_
_entity_poly.entity_id
_entity_poly.type
_entity_poly.pdbx_seq_one_letter_code
_entity_poly.pdbx_strand_id
1 'polypeptide(L)'
;MSDVEMNETIELLCLSKAEEFHLIGYDQVTGADVWECVSDKYHKKGTPPLYEVVNDILSLKVTQFMNFITLSMYRGEIRKR
;
A
#
# COMPACT_ATOMS: atom_id res chain seq x y z
N MET A 1 -18.74 -6.49 10.50
CA MET A 1 -17.34 -6.12 10.76
C MET A 1 -17.34 -4.77 11.43
N SER A 2 -16.66 -4.66 12.57
CA SER A 2 -16.31 -3.37 13.16
C SER A 2 -15.17 -2.72 12.37
N ASP A 3 -14.98 -1.42 12.54
CA ASP A 3 -13.87 -0.69 11.90
C ASP A 3 -12.50 -1.24 12.30
N VAL A 4 -12.39 -1.83 13.50
CA VAL A 4 -11.17 -2.47 14.00
C VAL A 4 -10.83 -3.72 13.18
N GLU A 5 -11.79 -4.62 13.00
CA GLU A 5 -11.60 -5.85 12.20
C GLU A 5 -11.25 -5.52 10.74
N MET A 6 -11.79 -4.41 10.22
CA MET A 6 -11.49 -3.94 8.87
C MET A 6 -10.05 -3.45 8.75
N ASN A 7 -9.56 -2.67 9.72
CA ASN A 7 -8.19 -2.18 9.73
C ASN A 7 -7.17 -3.33 9.88
N GLU A 8 -7.44 -4.30 10.75
CA GLU A 8 -6.60 -5.50 10.91
C GLU A 8 -6.52 -6.31 9.61
N THR A 9 -7.65 -6.47 8.91
CA THR A 9 -7.69 -7.16 7.61
C THR A 9 -6.82 -6.43 6.59
N ILE A 10 -6.92 -5.10 6.52
CA ILE A 10 -6.12 -4.28 5.59
C ILE A 10 -4.63 -4.41 5.91
N GLU A 11 -4.25 -4.33 7.19
CA GLU A 11 -2.86 -4.45 7.62
C GLU A 11 -2.27 -5.81 7.22
N LEU A 12 -2.99 -6.91 7.46
CA LEU A 12 -2.56 -8.25 7.08
C LEU A 12 -2.37 -8.40 5.56
N LEU A 13 -3.27 -7.81 4.75
CA LEU A 13 -3.16 -7.84 3.30
C LEU A 13 -1.95 -7.02 2.81
N CYS A 14 -1.70 -5.86 3.42
CA CYS A 14 -0.53 -5.04 3.10
C CYS A 14 0.78 -5.77 3.45
N LEU A 15 0.84 -6.45 4.59
CA LEU A 15 2.00 -7.28 4.98
C LEU A 15 2.22 -8.42 3.98
N SER A 16 1.18 -9.17 3.63
CA SER A 16 1.26 -10.26 2.65
C SER A 16 1.74 -9.76 1.28
N LYS A 17 1.28 -8.57 0.84
CA LYS A 17 1.74 -7.97 -0.41
C LYS A 17 3.20 -7.52 -0.35
N ALA A 18 3.67 -7.02 0.79
CA ALA A 18 5.07 -6.67 0.98
C ALA A 18 5.96 -7.93 0.88
N GLU A 19 5.56 -9.04 1.50
CA GLU A 19 6.24 -10.33 1.37
C GLU A 19 6.29 -10.81 -0.08
N GLU A 20 5.21 -10.65 -0.86
CA GLU A 20 5.22 -10.93 -2.30
C GLU A 20 6.29 -10.12 -3.04
N PHE A 21 6.45 -8.83 -2.70
CA PHE A 21 7.50 -7.99 -3.28
C PHE A 21 8.90 -8.39 -2.82
N HIS A 22 9.06 -8.90 -1.61
CA HIS A 22 10.34 -9.46 -1.12
C HIS A 22 10.77 -10.65 -1.98
N LEU A 23 9.83 -11.54 -2.32
CA LEU A 23 10.13 -12.71 -3.16
C LEU A 23 10.69 -12.37 -4.55
N ILE A 24 10.50 -11.14 -5.02
CA ILE A 24 11.02 -10.64 -6.29
C ILE A 24 12.16 -9.61 -6.12
N GLY A 25 12.76 -9.53 -4.92
CA GLY A 25 13.98 -8.78 -4.62
C GLY A 25 13.80 -7.40 -4.01
N TYR A 26 12.61 -7.06 -3.51
CA TYR A 26 12.32 -5.77 -2.87
C TYR A 26 12.23 -5.88 -1.34
N ASP A 27 13.25 -6.48 -0.71
CA ASP A 27 13.27 -6.85 0.73
C ASP A 27 13.02 -5.69 1.72
N GLN A 28 13.17 -4.45 1.27
CA GLN A 28 13.00 -3.25 2.12
C GLN A 28 11.55 -2.74 2.18
N VAL A 29 10.64 -3.30 1.37
CA VAL A 29 9.24 -2.87 1.34
C VAL A 29 8.53 -3.31 2.62
N THR A 30 7.74 -2.44 3.24
CA THR A 30 6.93 -2.78 4.40
C THR A 30 5.43 -2.65 4.10
N GLY A 31 4.59 -3.30 4.91
CA GLY A 31 3.14 -3.18 4.78
C GLY A 31 2.65 -1.72 4.85
N ALA A 32 3.32 -0.88 5.66
CA ALA A 32 3.04 0.55 5.71
C ALA A 32 3.31 1.26 4.37
N ASP A 33 4.39 0.90 3.66
CA ASP A 33 4.70 1.49 2.35
C ASP A 33 3.67 1.07 1.30
N VAL A 34 3.20 -0.18 1.36
CA VAL A 34 2.09 -0.68 0.52
C VAL A 34 0.82 0.10 0.79
N TRP A 35 0.47 0.31 2.06
CA TRP A 35 -0.71 1.10 2.43
C TRP A 35 -0.61 2.55 1.97
N GLU A 36 0.56 3.19 2.12
CA GLU A 36 0.79 4.56 1.65
C GLU A 36 0.59 4.66 0.14
N CYS A 37 1.12 3.71 -0.63
CA CYS A 37 0.94 3.66 -2.08
C CYS A 37 -0.53 3.47 -2.48
N VAL A 38 -1.28 2.63 -1.78
CA VAL A 38 -2.70 2.36 -2.10
C VAL A 38 -3.58 3.56 -1.71
N SER A 39 -3.34 4.10 -0.51
CA SER A 39 -4.13 5.19 0.06
C SER A 39 -3.91 6.56 -0.61
N ASP A 40 -2.80 6.75 -1.35
CA ASP A 40 -2.56 7.92 -2.21
C ASP A 40 -3.76 8.23 -3.13
N LYS A 41 -4.43 7.18 -3.63
CA LYS A 41 -5.60 7.30 -4.50
C LYS A 41 -6.83 7.86 -3.77
N TYR A 42 -6.93 7.64 -2.47
CA TYR A 42 -8.09 7.97 -1.64
C TYR A 42 -8.04 9.41 -1.13
N HIS A 43 -6.85 10.01 -1.02
CA HIS A 43 -6.70 11.41 -0.64
C HIS A 43 -7.49 12.38 -1.54
N LYS A 44 -7.65 12.04 -2.83
CA LYS A 44 -8.40 12.87 -3.80
C LYS A 44 -9.86 12.47 -3.97
N LYS A 45 -10.21 11.22 -3.69
CA LYS A 45 -11.52 10.62 -4.02
C LYS A 45 -12.39 10.29 -2.80
N GLY A 46 -11.83 10.37 -1.59
CA GLY A 46 -12.48 9.88 -0.37
C GLY A 46 -12.20 8.38 -0.15
N THR A 47 -12.60 7.88 1.02
CA THR A 47 -12.40 6.49 1.43
C THR A 47 -13.39 5.58 0.67
N PRO A 48 -12.90 4.61 -0.13
CA PRO A 48 -13.78 3.70 -0.84
C PRO A 48 -14.27 2.55 0.07
N PRO A 49 -15.23 1.73 -0.39
CA PRO A 49 -15.64 0.52 0.31
C PRO A 49 -14.51 -0.50 0.47
N LEU A 50 -14.60 -1.37 1.49
CA LEU A 50 -13.57 -2.38 1.79
C LEU A 50 -13.19 -3.25 0.59
N TYR A 51 -14.16 -3.70 -0.20
CA TYR A 51 -13.88 -4.59 -1.33
C TYR A 51 -12.98 -3.92 -2.39
N GLU A 52 -13.08 -2.60 -2.54
CA GLU A 52 -12.20 -1.85 -3.45
C GLU A 52 -10.79 -1.73 -2.88
N VAL A 53 -10.68 -1.47 -1.57
CA VAL A 53 -9.38 -1.41 -0.87
C VAL A 53 -8.66 -2.76 -0.97
N VAL A 54 -9.36 -3.85 -0.70
CA VAL A 54 -8.81 -5.21 -0.81
C VAL A 54 -8.36 -5.48 -2.24
N ASN A 55 -9.18 -5.14 -3.24
CA ASN A 55 -8.82 -5.30 -4.64
C ASN A 55 -7.61 -4.45 -5.02
N ASP A 56 -7.53 -3.20 -4.59
CA ASP A 56 -6.40 -2.31 -4.85
C ASP A 56 -5.09 -2.85 -4.24
N ILE A 57 -5.12 -3.42 -3.03
CA ILE A 57 -3.95 -4.04 -2.39
C ILE A 57 -3.54 -5.29 -3.16
N LEU A 58 -4.47 -6.21 -3.40
CA LEU A 58 -4.15 -7.51 -4.02
C LEU A 58 -3.71 -7.39 -5.48
N SER A 59 -4.25 -6.39 -6.21
CA SER A 59 -3.89 -6.11 -7.60
C SER A 59 -2.70 -5.17 -7.77
N LEU A 60 -2.13 -4.64 -6.68
CA LEU A 60 -0.98 -3.75 -6.73
C LEU A 60 0.22 -4.44 -7.37
N LYS A 61 0.69 -3.88 -8.47
CA LYS A 61 1.91 -4.34 -9.15
C LYS A 61 3.14 -3.63 -8.60
N VAL A 62 4.24 -4.35 -8.52
CA VAL A 62 5.54 -3.79 -8.13
C VAL A 62 5.95 -2.57 -8.97
N THR A 63 5.61 -2.56 -10.26
CA THR A 63 5.89 -1.42 -11.16
C THR A 63 5.12 -0.16 -10.75
N GLN A 64 3.87 -0.30 -10.30
CA GLN A 64 3.08 0.81 -9.80
C GLN A 64 3.65 1.33 -8.48
N PHE A 65 4.02 0.41 -7.58
CA PHE A 65 4.68 0.75 -6.33
C PHE A 65 5.99 1.51 -6.54
N MET A 66 6.85 1.05 -7.45
CA MET A 66 8.12 1.74 -7.74
C MET A 66 7.91 3.12 -8.36
N ASN A 67 6.91 3.29 -9.22
CA ASN A 67 6.54 4.60 -9.74
C ASN A 67 6.08 5.53 -8.62
N PHE A 68 5.27 5.02 -7.68
CA PHE A 68 4.84 5.78 -6.50
C PHE A 68 6.05 6.23 -5.67
N ILE A 69 6.92 5.31 -5.25
CA ILE A 69 8.13 5.62 -4.47
C ILE A 69 9.00 6.67 -5.17
N THR A 70 9.27 6.47 -6.46
CA THR A 70 10.08 7.40 -7.25
C THR A 70 9.48 8.80 -7.24
N LEU A 71 8.17 8.93 -7.48
CA LEU A 71 7.50 10.23 -7.45
C LEU A 71 7.46 10.84 -6.05
N SER A 72 7.24 10.04 -5.01
CA SER A 72 7.24 10.49 -3.61
C SER A 72 8.62 11.00 -3.17
N MET A 73 9.72 10.42 -3.69
CA MET A 73 11.07 10.95 -3.51
C MET A 73 11.23 12.33 -4.15
N TYR A 74 10.74 12.51 -5.37
CA TYR A 74 10.78 13.81 -6.05
C TYR A 74 9.94 14.88 -5.34
N ARG A 75 8.82 14.50 -4.73
CA ARG A 75 7.97 15.41 -3.93
C ARG A 75 8.52 15.70 -2.54
N GLY A 76 9.57 14.99 -2.11
CA GLY A 76 10.13 15.11 -0.76
C GLY A 76 9.23 14.55 0.33
N GLU A 77 8.30 13.66 -0.03
CA GLU A 77 7.27 13.10 0.86
C GLU A 77 7.73 11.83 1.56
N ILE A 78 8.79 11.17 1.06
CA ILE A 78 9.39 10.03 1.76
C ILE A 78 10.02 10.54 3.06
N ARG A 79 9.33 10.28 4.18
CA ARG A 79 9.90 10.46 5.51
C ARG A 79 11.10 9.53 5.62
N LYS A 80 12.29 10.09 5.86
CA LYS A 80 13.44 9.30 6.32
C LYS A 80 12.99 8.55 7.57
N ARG A 81 12.86 7.22 7.47
CA ARG A 81 12.75 6.35 8.64
C ARG A 81 14.02 6.43 9.46
#